data_AF-A0A7V7D5Q4-F1
#
_entry.id   AF-A0A7V7D5Q4-F1
#
_cell.length_a   1.000
_cell.length_b   1.000
_cell.length_c   1.000
_cell.angle_alpha   90.00
_cell.angle_beta   90.00
_cell.angle_gamma   90.00
#
_symmetry.space_group_name_H-M   'P 1'
#
loop_
_entity.id
_entity.type
_entity.pdbx_description
1 polymer ?
#
loop_
_entity_poly.entity_id
_entity_poly.type
_entity_poly.pdbx_seq_one_letter_code
_entity_poly.pdbx_strand_id
1 'polypeptide(L)' 'MLWLLPLAAAIAIIYKVTKLPKITAVNFIKETAILFGSIIVFIVIAALALHSVAWLITG' A
#
# COMPACT_ATOMS: atom_id res chain seq x y z
N MET A 1 4.89 12.94 6.94
CA MET A 1 3.92 11.94 6.43
C MET A 1 4.54 10.57 6.08
N LEU A 2 5.83 10.33 6.36
CA LEU A 2 6.51 9.03 6.12
C LEU A 2 6.09 7.91 7.09
N TRP A 3 5.44 8.27 8.19
CA TRP A 3 4.99 7.38 9.26
C TRP A 3 3.74 6.55 8.93
N LEU A 4 3.02 6.87 7.84
CA LEU A 4 1.84 6.13 7.42
C LEU A 4 2.19 4.77 6.77
N LEU A 5 3.37 4.68 6.14
CA LEU A 5 3.88 3.45 5.52
C LEU A 5 4.10 2.30 6.52
N PRO A 6 4.85 2.48 7.63
CA PRO A 6 5.02 1.42 8.62
C PRO A 6 3.70 1.06 9.31
N LEU A 7 2.80 2.02 9.50
CA LEU A 7 1.48 1.76 10.11
C LEU A 7 0.59 0.91 9.19
N ALA A 8 0.53 1.24 7.90
CA ALA A 8 -0.21 0.45 6.92
C ALA A 8 0.36 -0.97 6.77
N ALA A 9 1.70 -1.12 6.79
CA ALA A 9 2.35 -2.42 6.76
C ALA A 9 1.99 -3.27 7.99
N ALA A 10 1.99 -2.68 9.19
CA ALA A 10 1.61 -3.38 10.42
C ALA A 10 0.14 -3.84 10.39
N ILE A 11 -0.78 -2.98 9.94
CA ILE A 11 -2.21 -3.32 9.85
C ILE A 11 -2.44 -4.46 8.84
N ALA A 12 -1.78 -4.42 7.68
CA ALA A 12 -1.89 -5.46 6.67
C ALA A 12 -1.40 -6.82 7.19
N ILE A 13 -0.27 -6.85 7.90
CA ILE A 13 0.29 -8.07 8.50
C ILE A 13 -0.67 -8.63 9.56
N ILE A 14 -1.14 -7.79 10.50
CA ILE A 14 -2.03 -8.23 11.59
C ILE A 14 -3.37 -8.73 11.05
N TYR A 15 -3.97 -8.01 10.11
CA TYR A 15 -5.24 -8.40 9.48
C TYR A 15 -5.11 -9.75 8.77
N LYS A 16 -4.01 -9.97 8.06
CA LYS A 16 -3.80 -11.18 7.27
C LYS A 16 -3.41 -12.38 8.14
N VAL A 17 -2.73 -12.16 9.27
CA VAL A 17 -2.45 -13.19 10.29
C VAL A 17 -3.72 -13.59 11.06
N THR A 18 -4.61 -12.64 11.36
CA THR A 18 -5.84 -12.91 12.12
C THR A 18 -6.96 -13.55 11.28
N LYS A 19 -7.00 -13.31 9.96
CA LYS A 19 -8.03 -13.88 9.07
C LYS A 19 -7.64 -15.15 8.31
N LEU A 20 -6.38 -15.59 8.33
CA LEU A 20 -5.97 -16.80 7.60
C LEU A 20 -5.89 -18.03 8.51
N PRO A 21 -6.82 -19.01 8.38
CA PRO A 21 -6.82 -20.23 9.20
C PRO A 21 -5.68 -21.22 8.86
N LYS A 22 -4.96 -21.02 7.74
CA LYS A 22 -3.74 -21.76 7.37
C LYS A 22 -2.73 -20.80 6.75
N ILE A 23 -1.66 -20.50 7.48
CA ILE A 23 -0.57 -19.64 7.02
C ILE A 23 0.51 -20.53 6.39
N THR A 24 0.51 -20.65 5.05
CA THR A 24 1.72 -21.08 4.33
C THR A 24 2.57 -19.85 4.09
N ALA A 25 3.76 -19.78 4.70
CA ALA A 25 4.63 -18.59 4.69
C ALA A 25 4.89 -18.03 3.29
N VAL A 26 5.02 -18.90 2.29
CA VAL A 26 5.19 -18.53 0.87
C VAL A 26 3.98 -17.78 0.32
N ASN A 27 2.78 -18.27 0.61
CA ASN A 27 1.56 -17.66 0.10
C ASN A 27 1.30 -16.33 0.81
N PHE A 28 1.59 -16.24 2.12
CA PHE A 28 1.52 -15.01 2.90
C PHE A 28 2.47 -13.92 2.39
N ILE A 29 3.72 -14.26 2.07
CA ILE A 29 4.70 -13.31 1.52
C ILE A 29 4.24 -12.78 0.15
N LYS A 30 3.80 -13.67 -0.75
CA LYS A 30 3.30 -13.28 -2.09
C LYS A 30 2.11 -12.33 -1.99
N GLU A 31 1.14 -12.72 -1.18
CA GLU A 31 -0.08 -11.97 -0.91
C GLU A 31 0.18 -10.61 -0.21
N THR A 32 1.21 -10.52 0.62
CA THR A 32 1.62 -9.27 1.28
C THR A 32 2.36 -8.36 0.31
N ALA A 33 3.25 -8.91 -0.52
CA ALA A 33 3.97 -8.16 -1.55
C ALA A 33 3.02 -7.57 -2.61
N ILE A 34 2.01 -8.32 -3.04
CA ILE A 34 0.98 -7.83 -3.97
C ILE A 34 0.20 -6.67 -3.35
N LEU A 35 -0.23 -6.81 -2.09
CA LEU A 35 -0.99 -5.76 -1.41
C LEU A 35 -0.15 -4.49 -1.23
N PHE A 36 1.10 -4.65 -0.80
CA PHE A 36 2.03 -3.54 -0.65
C PHE A 36 2.32 -2.86 -1.99
N GLY A 37 2.59 -3.63 -3.04
CA GLY A 37 2.80 -3.12 -4.40
C GLY A 37 1.59 -2.33 -4.91
N SER A 38 0.37 -2.82 -4.68
CA SER A 38 -0.86 -2.13 -5.07
C SER A 38 -1.00 -0.77 -4.39
N ILE A 39 -0.66 -0.66 -3.10
CA ILE A 39 -0.72 0.60 -2.34
C ILE A 39 0.30 1.59 -2.90
N ILE A 40 1.54 1.14 -3.15
CA ILE A 40 2.61 1.98 -3.72
C ILE A 40 2.18 2.55 -5.07
N VAL A 41 1.66 1.70 -5.97
CA VAL A 41 1.19 2.14 -7.30
C VAL A 41 0.08 3.18 -7.18
N PHE A 42 -0.88 2.96 -6.27
CA PHE A 42 -1.96 3.92 -6.04
C PHE A 42 -1.45 5.27 -5.55
N ILE A 43 -0.49 5.29 -4.61
CA ILE A 43 0.12 6.53 -4.09
C ILE A 43 0.83 7.29 -5.22
N VAL A 44 1.58 6.60 -6.08
CA VAL A 44 2.28 7.22 -7.21
C VAL A 44 1.29 7.85 -8.19
N ILE A 45 0.22 7.14 -8.54
CA ILE A 45 -0.83 7.67 -9.43
C ILE A 45 -1.48 8.91 -8.81
N ALA A 46 -1.83 8.86 -7.53
CA ALA A 46 -2.44 9.98 -6.83
C ALA A 46 -1.50 11.20 -6.78
N ALA A 47 -0.21 10.99 -6.52
CA ALA A 47 0.78 12.05 -6.51
C ALA A 47 0.94 12.72 -7.89
N LEU A 48 1.00 11.93 -8.96
CA LEU A 48 1.07 12.44 -10.33
C LEU A 48 -0.19 13.22 -10.72
N ALA A 49 -1.36 12.71 -10.36
CA ALA A 49 -2.62 13.39 -10.61
C ALA A 49 -2.67 14.74 -9.88
N LEU A 50 -2.31 14.74 -8.59
CA LEU A 50 -2.31 15.97 -7.78
C LEU A 50 -1.30 17.00 -8.31
N HIS A 51 -0.11 16.55 -8.72
CA HIS A 51 0.90 17.41 -9.30
C HIS A 51 0.44 18.01 -10.63
N SER A 52 -0.16 17.19 -11.50
CA SER A 52 -0.71 17.64 -12.78
C SER A 52 -1.82 18.66 -12.59
N VAL A 53 -2.74 18.42 -11.64
CA VAL A 53 -3.81 19.36 -11.31
C VAL A 53 -3.25 20.66 -10.74
N ALA A 54 -2.26 20.59 -9.84
CA ALA A 54 -1.62 21.78 -9.28
C ALA A 54 -0.92 22.61 -10.37
N TRP A 55 -0.26 21.95 -11.32
CA TRP A 55 0.37 22.62 -12.46
C TRP A 55 -0.66 23.29 -13.37
N LEU A 56 -1.79 22.65 -13.65
CA LEU A 56 -2.88 23.24 -14.45
C LEU A 56 -3.55 24.45 -13.79
N ILE A 57 -3.56 24.51 -12.46
CA ILE A 57 -4.18 25.63 -11.72
C ILE A 57 -3.19 26.78 -11.53
N THR A 58 -1.89 26.49 -11.39
CA THR A 58 -0.85 27.48 -11.08
C THR A 58 -0.12 27.97 -12.34
N GLY A 59 -0.16 27.20 -13.42
CA GLY A 59 0.45 27.51 -14.71
C GLY A 59 -0.42 28.35 -15.64
#